data_AF-A0A974PV43-F1
#
_entry.id   AF-A0A974PV43-F1
#
_cell.length_a   1.000
_cell.length_b   1.000
_cell.length_c   1.000
_cell.angle_alpha   90.00
_cell.angle_beta   90.00
_cell.angle_gamma   90.00
#
_symmetry.space_group_name_H-M   'P 1'
#
loop_
_entity.id
_entity.type
_entity.pdbx_description
1 polymer ?
#
loop_
_entity_poly.entity_id
_entity_poly.type
_entity_poly.pdbx_seq_one_letter_code
_entity_poly.pdbx_strand_id
1 'polypeptide(L)'
;MFDNTQASGEGWVIAECPGSEDGHWQMQRLDGPFETDGDAWLHVVQQAEDGSDYHAEALAFLRRNNPREHAAIRRFVSGGRSPAISDGDSPSL
;
A
#
# COMPACT_ATOMS: atom_id res chain seq x y z
N MET A 1 17.17 3.39 -1.94
CA MET A 1 16.63 2.68 -3.11
C MET A 1 15.76 1.54 -2.61
N PHE A 2 14.59 1.33 -3.21
CA PHE A 2 13.71 0.20 -2.89
C PHE A 2 14.40 -1.16 -3.08
N ASP A 3 14.19 -2.09 -2.14
CA ASP A 3 14.70 -3.46 -2.14
C ASP A 3 13.67 -4.41 -1.52
N ASN A 4 13.28 -5.46 -2.26
CA ASN A 4 12.33 -6.46 -1.80
C ASN A 4 12.78 -7.24 -0.55
N THR A 5 14.06 -7.21 -0.18
CA THR A 5 14.53 -7.83 1.08
C THR A 5 13.77 -7.26 2.28
N GLN A 6 13.67 -5.93 2.38
CA GLN A 6 12.91 -5.29 3.47
C GLN A 6 11.40 -5.51 3.31
N ALA A 7 10.87 -5.38 2.10
CA ALA A 7 9.45 -5.61 1.83
C ALA A 7 9.01 -7.01 2.30
N SER A 8 9.81 -8.03 1.97
CA SER A 8 9.50 -9.41 2.32
C SER A 8 9.53 -9.66 3.83
N GLY A 9 10.42 -8.98 4.55
CA GLY A 9 10.48 -9.01 6.02
C GLY A 9 9.25 -8.37 6.68
N GLU A 10 8.60 -7.44 5.99
CA GLU A 10 7.33 -6.83 6.40
C GLU A 10 6.09 -7.61 5.89
N GLY A 11 6.28 -8.57 4.98
CA GLY A 11 5.21 -9.43 4.45
C GLY A 11 4.56 -8.93 3.16
N TRP A 12 5.23 -8.10 2.37
CA TRP A 12 4.78 -7.63 1.06
C TRP A 12 5.92 -7.67 0.03
N VAL A 13 5.62 -7.50 -1.25
CA VAL A 13 6.62 -7.51 -2.32
C VAL A 13 6.17 -6.62 -3.48
N ILE A 14 7.12 -6.07 -4.25
CA ILE A 14 6.86 -5.61 -5.61
C ILE A 14 7.47 -6.63 -6.57
N ALA A 15 6.63 -7.40 -7.23
CA ALA A 15 7.04 -8.47 -8.13
C ALA A 15 6.78 -8.11 -9.59
N GLU A 16 7.58 -8.69 -10.49
CA GLU A 16 7.28 -8.64 -11.91
C GLU A 16 6.24 -9.73 -12.23
N CYS A 17 5.13 -9.33 -12.84
CA CYS A 17 4.06 -10.18 -13.34
C CYS A 17 3.98 -10.04 -14.88
N PRO A 18 4.78 -10.80 -15.63
CA PRO A 18 4.79 -10.73 -17.09
C PRO A 18 3.42 -11.12 -17.67
N GLY A 19 2.91 -10.29 -18.57
CA GLY A 19 1.63 -10.55 -19.26
C GLY A 19 0.38 -10.11 -18.49
N SER A 20 0.51 -9.47 -17.32
CA SER A 20 -0.61 -8.83 -16.63
C SER A 20 -1.15 -7.65 -17.44
N GLU A 21 -2.47 -7.57 -17.62
CA GLU A 21 -3.15 -6.42 -18.25
C GLU A 21 -3.01 -5.13 -17.40
N ASP A 22 -2.73 -5.29 -16.11
CA ASP A 22 -2.54 -4.23 -15.13
C ASP A 22 -1.08 -3.73 -15.05
N GLY A 23 -0.19 -4.29 -15.86
CA GLY A 23 1.21 -3.88 -16.01
C GLY A 23 2.20 -4.80 -15.30
N HIS A 24 3.49 -4.60 -15.60
CA HIS A 24 4.55 -5.54 -15.23
C HIS A 24 4.82 -5.57 -13.73
N TRP A 25 4.82 -4.43 -13.04
CA TRP A 25 5.21 -4.37 -11.63
C TRP A 25 3.99 -4.18 -10.75
N GLN A 26 3.75 -5.12 -9.86
CA GLN A 26 2.58 -5.11 -8.97
C GLN A 26 3.02 -5.25 -7.52
N MET A 27 2.31 -4.57 -6.62
CA MET A 27 2.52 -4.72 -5.18
C MET A 27 1.53 -5.73 -4.63
N GLN A 28 2.04 -6.76 -3.98
CA GLN A 28 1.23 -7.87 -3.48
C GLN A 28 1.62 -8.17 -2.03
N ARG A 29 0.66 -8.65 -1.25
CA ARG A 29 0.97 -9.29 0.03
C ARG A 29 1.71 -10.60 -0.22
N LEU A 30 2.58 -10.96 0.71
CA LEU A 30 3.09 -12.32 0.84
C LEU A 30 2.20 -13.11 1.81
N ASP A 31 2.46 -14.41 1.94
CA ASP A 31 1.95 -15.17 3.08
C ASP A 31 2.55 -14.58 4.35
N GLY A 32 1.73 -13.91 5.18
CA GLY A 32 2.25 -13.04 6.22
C GLY A 32 1.17 -12.28 7.00
N PRO A 33 1.50 -11.10 7.55
CA PRO A 33 0.65 -10.37 8.49
C PRO A 33 -0.55 -9.67 7.84
N PHE A 34 -0.59 -9.56 6.51
CA PHE A 34 -1.68 -8.89 5.78
C PHE A 34 -2.72 -9.90 5.31
N GLU A 35 -4.00 -9.60 5.51
CA GLU A 35 -5.10 -10.45 5.06
C GLU A 35 -5.36 -10.27 3.55
N THR A 36 -5.19 -9.05 3.04
CA THR A 36 -5.42 -8.68 1.64
C THR A 36 -4.27 -7.85 1.06
N ASP A 37 -4.15 -7.80 -0.27
CA ASP A 37 -3.22 -6.87 -0.94
C ASP A 37 -3.50 -5.41 -0.57
N GLY A 38 -4.78 -5.08 -0.35
CA GLY A 38 -5.21 -3.76 0.10
C GLY A 38 -4.64 -3.37 1.46
N ASP A 39 -4.48 -4.33 2.38
CA ASP A 39 -3.86 -4.05 3.69
C ASP A 39 -2.37 -3.75 3.56
N ALA A 40 -1.67 -4.48 2.68
CA ALA A 40 -0.28 -4.19 2.34
C ALA A 40 -0.15 -2.81 1.68
N TRP A 41 -1.07 -2.46 0.77
CA TRP A 41 -1.11 -1.14 0.13
C TRP A 41 -1.33 -0.02 1.15
N LEU A 42 -2.25 -0.20 2.09
CA LEU A 42 -2.53 0.76 3.16
C LEU A 42 -1.31 0.96 4.04
N HIS A 43 -0.67 -0.13 4.48
CA HIS A 43 0.55 -0.08 5.29
C HIS A 43 1.65 0.72 4.61
N VAL A 44 1.97 0.41 3.34
CA VAL A 44 3.04 1.10 2.61
C VAL A 44 2.73 2.60 2.42
N VAL A 45 1.48 2.95 2.12
CA VAL A 45 1.09 4.37 1.99
C VAL A 45 1.17 5.09 3.33
N GLN A 46 0.66 4.50 4.41
CA GLN A 46 0.70 5.10 5.74
C GLN A 46 2.15 5.32 6.21
N GLN A 47 3.02 4.32 6.06
CA GLN A 47 4.43 4.44 6.41
C GLN A 47 5.15 5.53 5.60
N ALA A 48 4.83 5.68 4.31
CA ALA A 48 5.37 6.77 3.50
C ALA A 48 4.87 8.14 3.95
N GLU A 49 3.60 8.25 4.35
CA GLU A 49 3.00 9.48 4.88
C GLU A 49 3.57 9.85 6.26
N ASP A 50 3.92 8.85 7.08
CA ASP A 50 4.59 9.03 8.36
C ASP A 50 6.10 9.32 8.23
N GLY A 51 6.61 9.45 6.99
CA GLY A 51 7.96 9.91 6.70
C GLY A 51 8.99 8.81 6.43
N SER A 52 8.55 7.58 6.16
CA SER A 52 9.47 6.50 5.77
C SER A 52 9.95 6.65 4.32
N ASP A 53 11.22 7.02 4.17
CA ASP A 53 11.87 7.16 2.85
C ASP A 53 11.81 5.87 2.03
N TYR A 54 12.00 4.70 2.66
CA TYR A 54 11.95 3.40 2.00
C TYR A 54 10.59 3.14 1.33
N HIS A 55 9.50 3.40 2.05
CA HIS A 55 8.14 3.21 1.54
C HIS A 55 7.80 4.25 0.45
N ALA A 56 8.25 5.49 0.63
CA ALA A 56 8.12 6.53 -0.39
C ALA A 56 8.86 6.14 -1.69
N GLU A 57 10.04 5.53 -1.57
CA GLU A 57 10.79 5.00 -2.70
C GLU A 57 10.09 3.81 -3.38
N ALA A 58 9.44 2.92 -2.63
CA ALA A 58 8.64 1.82 -3.19
C ALA A 58 7.47 2.37 -4.04
N LEU A 59 6.74 3.35 -3.52
CA LEU A 59 5.68 4.03 -4.28
C LEU A 59 6.25 4.78 -5.51
N ALA A 60 7.42 5.40 -5.37
CA ALA A 60 8.09 6.05 -6.49
C ALA A 60 8.57 5.05 -7.54
N PHE A 61 8.95 3.83 -7.16
CA PHE A 61 9.26 2.74 -8.08
C PHE A 61 8.02 2.35 -8.88
N LEU A 62 6.87 2.10 -8.23
CA LEU A 62 5.62 1.79 -8.93
C LEU A 62 5.20 2.95 -9.84
N ARG A 63 5.27 4.20 -9.37
CA ARG A 63 4.93 5.37 -10.21
C ARG A 63 5.75 5.42 -11.51
N ARG A 64 7.00 5.00 -11.49
CA ARG A 64 7.90 5.00 -12.66
C ARG A 64 7.68 3.77 -13.56
N ASN A 65 7.50 2.59 -12.98
CA ASN A 65 7.54 1.32 -13.71
C ASN A 65 6.16 0.70 -13.96
N ASN A 66 5.15 1.04 -13.15
CA ASN A 66 3.75 0.72 -13.37
C ASN A 66 2.82 1.81 -12.79
N PRO A 67 2.64 2.94 -13.51
CA PRO A 67 1.81 4.04 -13.01
C PRO A 67 0.34 3.66 -12.82
N ARG A 68 -0.15 2.58 -13.46
CA ARG A 68 -1.51 2.07 -13.28
C ARG A 68 -1.67 1.46 -11.89
N GLU A 69 -0.74 0.60 -11.49
CA GLU A 69 -0.70 0.04 -10.14
C GLU A 69 -0.61 1.14 -9.09
N HIS A 70 0.29 2.10 -9.27
CA HIS A 70 0.40 3.25 -8.35
C HIS A 70 -0.93 4.03 -8.27
N ALA A 71 -1.64 4.24 -9.38
CA ALA A 71 -2.93 4.91 -9.38
C ALA A 71 -4.02 4.08 -8.68
N ALA A 72 -4.02 2.76 -8.86
CA ALA A 72 -4.95 1.84 -8.20
C ALA A 72 -4.77 1.88 -6.67
N ILE A 73 -3.53 1.81 -6.19
CA ILE A 73 -3.18 1.97 -4.76
C ILE A 73 -3.70 3.30 -4.22
N ARG A 74 -3.43 4.41 -4.91
CA ARG A 74 -3.88 5.75 -4.46
C ARG A 74 -5.40 5.86 -4.43
N ARG A 75 -6.10 5.28 -5.41
CA ARG A 75 -7.57 5.24 -5.44
C ARG A 75 -8.13 4.40 -4.29
N PHE A 76 -7.54 3.24 -4.02
CA PHE A 76 -7.93 2.36 -2.93
C PHE A 76 -7.82 3.07 -1.58
N VAL A 77 -6.65 3.65 -1.27
CA VAL A 77 -6.42 4.32 0.02
C VAL A 77 -7.28 5.58 0.18
N SER A 78 -7.47 6.36 -0.89
CA SER A 78 -8.33 7.56 -0.84
C SER A 78 -9.81 7.22 -0.70
N GLY A 79 -10.25 6.07 -1.24
CA GLY A 79 -11.63 5.59 -1.18
C GLY A 79 -11.98 4.83 0.11
N GLY A 80 -10.98 4.27 0.80
CA GLY A 80 -11.15 3.58 2.10
C GLY A 80 -11.18 4.53 3.31
N ARG A 81 -10.87 5.81 3.12
CA ARG A 81 -10.84 6.82 4.18
C ARG A 81 -12.24 7.42 4.44
N SER A 82 -13.19 6.60 4.86
CA SER A 82 -14.27 7.09 5.71
C SER A 82 -13.73 7.08 7.14
N PRO A 83 -13.63 8.23 7.84
CA PRO A 83 -13.36 8.16 9.28
C PRO A 83 -14.50 7.37 9.91
N ALA A 84 -14.17 6.27 10.58
CA ALA A 84 -15.10 5.66 11.52
C ALA A 84 -15.61 6.78 12.42
N ILE A 85 -16.92 7.06 12.34
CA ILE A 85 -17.55 7.96 13.29
C ILE A 85 -17.43 7.25 14.64
N SER A 86 -16.57 7.79 15.48
CA SER A 86 -16.57 7.56 16.91
C SER A 86 -17.87 8.14 17.46
N ASP A 87 -18.99 7.41 17.38
CA ASP A 87 -20.15 7.70 18.24
C ASP A 87 -19.86 7.12 19.62
N GLY A 88 -18.92 7.77 20.28
CA GLY A 88 -18.64 7.65 21.70
C GLY A 88 -18.58 9.07 22.27
N ASP A 89 -19.55 9.35 23.12
CA ASP A 89 -19.68 10.54 23.97
C ASP A 89 -20.51 11.71 23.41
N SER A 90 -21.78 11.74 23.81
CA SER A 90 -22.39 12.98 24.26
C SER A 90 -22.97 12.77 25.66
N PRO A 91 -22.72 13.71 26.59
CA PRO A 91 -22.92 13.52 28.01
C PRO A 91 -24.40 13.62 28.39
N SER A 92 -24.72 13.04 29.54
CA SER A 92 -26.00 13.19 30.23
C SER A 92 -26.32 14.66 30.52
N LEU A 93 -27.51 15.11 30.11
CA LEU A 93 -28.37 16.08 30.82
C LEU A 93 -29.84 15.77 30.53
#